data_AF-A0A903VIB1-F1
#
_entry.id   AF-A0A903VIB1-F1
#
_cell.length_a   1.000
_cell.length_b   1.000
_cell.length_c   1.000
_cell.angle_alpha   90.00
_cell.angle_beta   90.00
_cell.angle_gamma   90.00
#
_symmetry.space_group_name_H-M   'P 1'
#
loop_
_entity.id
_entity.type
_entity.pdbx_description
1 polymer ?
#
loop_
_entity_poly.entity_id
_entity_poly.type
_entity_poly.pdbx_seq_one_letter_code
_entity_poly.pdbx_strand_id
1 'polypeptide(L)'
;MQQSDLKKCAPDVELEVTIVDILDYVGESVRPIKEGYAVYAANHVICIGYRQQDAVNTEVTGYVTQTSHPGLAPHEVFLKLQQDISKWTLKCSCKAGTAKCKHIVACLLHIEK
;
A
#
# COMPACT_ATOMS: atom_id res chain seq x y z
N MET A 1 42.48 -9.10 7.71
CA MET A 1 41.12 -8.70 8.15
C MET A 1 40.58 -7.73 7.10
N GLN A 2 39.76 -8.22 6.17
CA GLN A 2 39.19 -7.40 5.10
C GLN A 2 38.05 -6.56 5.69
N GLN A 3 38.11 -5.24 5.48
CA GLN A 3 36.98 -4.34 5.70
C GLN A 3 35.95 -4.68 4.63
N SER A 4 34.82 -5.26 5.04
CA SER A 4 33.68 -5.50 4.16
C SER A 4 32.99 -4.17 3.89
N ASP A 5 33.01 -3.77 2.63
CA ASP A 5 32.33 -2.59 2.10
C ASP A 5 30.87 -2.55 2.54
N LEU A 6 30.56 -1.65 3.49
CA LEU A 6 29.20 -1.20 3.74
C LEU A 6 28.72 -0.51 2.46
N LYS A 7 27.95 -1.25 1.67
CA LYS A 7 27.24 -0.76 0.49
C LYS A 7 26.39 0.43 0.92
N LYS A 8 26.86 1.65 0.64
CA LYS A 8 26.08 2.87 0.84
C LYS A 8 24.83 2.74 -0.03
N CYS A 9 23.67 2.54 0.60
CA CYS A 9 22.40 2.73 -0.07
C CYS A 9 22.36 4.16 -0.61
N ALA A 10 21.92 4.30 -1.86
CA ALA A 10 21.75 5.59 -2.52
C ALA A 10 20.91 6.54 -1.64
N PRO A 11 21.05 7.88 -1.79
CA PRO A 11 20.28 8.84 -1.01
C PRO A 11 18.79 8.45 -0.99
N ASP A 12 18.22 8.43 0.22
CA ASP A 12 16.87 7.99 0.57
C ASP A 12 15.81 8.88 -0.09
N VAL A 13 15.66 8.80 -1.41
CA VAL A 13 14.48 9.34 -2.09
C VAL A 13 13.37 8.33 -1.82
N GLU A 14 12.66 8.56 -0.73
CA GLU A 14 11.43 7.84 -0.45
C GLU A 14 10.37 8.34 -1.43
N LEU A 15 9.73 7.40 -2.14
CA LEU A 15 8.53 7.72 -2.88
C LEU A 15 7.43 8.13 -1.90
N GLU A 16 6.96 9.37 -2.04
CA GLU A 16 5.87 9.91 -1.26
C GLU A 16 4.53 9.52 -1.91
N VAL A 17 3.60 9.02 -1.09
CA VAL A 17 2.21 8.82 -1.48
C VAL A 17 1.43 9.93 -0.82
N THR A 18 0.80 10.79 -1.61
CA THR A 18 -0.05 11.87 -1.11
C THR A 18 -1.52 11.48 -1.18
N ILE A 19 -2.37 12.18 -0.43
CA ILE A 19 -3.83 12.03 -0.58
C ILE A 19 -4.31 12.28 -2.02
N VAL A 20 -3.67 13.18 -2.77
CA VAL A 20 -4.03 13.47 -4.17
C VAL A 20 -3.79 12.24 -5.03
N ASP A 21 -2.69 11.52 -4.83
CA ASP A 21 -2.38 10.30 -5.57
C ASP A 21 -3.43 9.21 -5.33
N ILE A 22 -3.90 9.10 -4.08
CA ILE A 22 -4.94 8.15 -3.69
C ILE A 22 -6.26 8.50 -4.39
N LEU A 23 -6.62 9.79 -4.45
CA LEU A 23 -7.83 10.26 -5.12
C LEU A 23 -7.77 10.00 -6.63
N ASP A 24 -6.65 10.31 -7.26
CA ASP A 24 -6.42 10.08 -8.69
C ASP A 24 -6.46 8.58 -9.04
N TYR A 25 -5.85 7.74 -8.21
CA TYR A 25 -5.93 6.28 -8.37
C TYR A 25 -7.37 5.79 -8.27
N VAL A 26 -8.15 6.26 -7.30
CA VAL A 26 -9.54 5.84 -7.13
C VAL A 26 -10.45 6.39 -8.24
N GLY A 27 -10.17 7.60 -8.74
CA GLY A 27 -10.98 8.32 -9.73
C GLY A 27 -12.35 8.72 -9.18
N GLU A 28 -13.37 8.71 -10.02
CA GLU A 28 -14.73 9.21 -9.70
C GLU A 28 -15.50 8.42 -8.62
N SER A 29 -14.94 7.33 -8.08
CA SER A 29 -15.64 6.50 -7.10
C SER A 29 -15.37 6.94 -5.66
N VAL A 30 -16.39 7.41 -4.95
CA VAL A 30 -16.24 7.76 -3.52
C VAL A 30 -16.22 6.53 -2.60
N ARG A 31 -16.69 5.38 -3.08
CA ARG A 31 -16.90 4.19 -2.25
C ARG A 31 -15.59 3.57 -1.73
N PRO A 32 -14.55 3.36 -2.56
CA PRO A 32 -13.26 2.83 -2.08
C PRO A 32 -12.61 3.72 -1.03
N ILE A 33 -12.74 5.05 -1.15
CA ILE A 33 -12.25 6.01 -0.16
C ILE A 33 -12.98 5.86 1.17
N LYS A 34 -14.32 5.92 1.17
CA LYS A 34 -15.12 5.83 2.40
C LYS A 34 -14.90 4.49 3.12
N GLU A 35 -14.98 3.39 2.39
CA GLU A 35 -14.80 2.06 2.97
C GLU A 35 -13.34 1.81 3.38
N GLY A 36 -12.38 2.31 2.61
CA GLY A 36 -10.95 2.19 2.92
C GLY A 36 -10.56 2.98 4.16
N TYR A 37 -11.05 4.21 4.29
CA TYR A 37 -10.87 5.02 5.49
C TYR A 37 -11.47 4.34 6.73
N ALA A 38 -12.67 3.75 6.62
CA ALA A 38 -13.27 3.02 7.74
C ALA A 38 -12.41 1.82 8.18
N VAL A 39 -11.77 1.10 7.24
CA VAL A 39 -10.84 0.00 7.54
C VAL A 39 -9.57 0.53 8.19
N TYR A 40 -8.99 1.61 7.67
CA TYR A 40 -7.81 2.26 8.24
C TYR A 40 -8.06 2.77 9.67
N ALA A 41 -9.13 3.55 9.87
CA ALA A 41 -9.50 4.14 11.16
C ALA A 41 -9.84 3.08 12.22
N ALA A 42 -10.30 1.90 11.80
CA ALA A 42 -10.52 0.76 12.68
C ALA A 42 -9.24 -0.01 13.05
N ASN A 43 -8.06 0.46 12.61
CA ASN A 43 -6.76 -0.22 12.81
C ASN A 43 -6.75 -1.66 12.28
N HIS A 44 -7.46 -1.91 11.17
CA HIS A 44 -7.50 -3.25 10.56
C HIS A 44 -6.28 -3.55 9.68
N VAL A 45 -5.46 -2.55 9.36
CA VAL A 45 -4.14 -2.77 8.74
C VAL A 45 -3.20 -3.27 9.83
N ILE A 46 -2.86 -4.56 9.78
CA ILE A 46 -2.09 -5.24 10.83
C ILE A 46 -0.61 -4.90 10.72
N CYS A 47 -0.07 -4.98 9.51
CA CYS A 47 1.31 -4.65 9.24
C CYS A 47 1.53 -4.27 7.77
N ILE A 48 2.56 -3.47 7.56
CA ILE A 48 3.10 -3.06 6.27
C ILE A 48 4.57 -3.44 6.24
N GLY A 49 5.02 -4.12 5.19
CA GLY A 49 6.41 -4.47 4.96
C GLY A 49 6.91 -3.94 3.62
N TYR A 50 8.01 -3.20 3.64
CA TYR A 50 8.70 -2.71 2.45
C TYR A 50 9.61 -3.81 1.92
N ARG A 51 9.40 -4.25 0.68
CA ARG A 51 10.23 -5.26 0.00
C ARG A 51 11.35 -4.61 -0.80
N GLN A 52 11.07 -3.46 -1.41
CA GLN A 52 12.02 -2.66 -2.16
C GLN A 52 11.65 -1.19 -2.02
N GLN A 53 12.65 -0.34 -1.82
CA GLN A 53 12.48 1.10 -1.76
C GLN A 53 13.69 1.73 -2.44
N ASP A 54 13.45 2.35 -3.59
CA ASP A 54 14.43 3.15 -4.31
C ASP A 54 13.75 4.40 -4.88
N ALA A 55 14.54 5.27 -5.51
CA ALA A 55 14.07 6.56 -6.04
C ALA A 55 12.97 6.44 -7.12
N VAL A 56 12.75 5.25 -7.69
CA VAL A 56 11.85 5.01 -8.81
C VAL A 56 10.69 4.10 -8.42
N ASN A 57 10.94 3.11 -7.57
CA ASN A 57 9.98 2.08 -7.21
C ASN A 57 9.93 1.87 -5.69
N THR A 58 8.72 1.75 -5.18
CA THR A 58 8.46 1.27 -3.83
C THR A 58 7.52 0.08 -3.89
N GLU A 59 7.99 -1.07 -3.40
CA GLU A 59 7.21 -2.31 -3.33
C GLU A 59 6.87 -2.62 -1.88
N VAL A 60 5.57 -2.75 -1.61
CA VAL A 60 5.01 -2.90 -0.27
C VAL A 60 4.10 -4.11 -0.23
N THR A 61 4.14 -4.84 0.87
CA THR A 61 3.14 -5.85 1.21
C THR A 61 2.45 -5.49 2.52
N GLY A 62 1.13 -5.38 2.49
CA GLY A 62 0.30 -5.16 3.65
C GLY A 62 -0.57 -6.37 3.99
N TYR A 63 -0.90 -6.52 5.27
CA TYR A 63 -1.86 -7.50 5.74
C TYR A 63 -3.02 -6.79 6.44
N VAL A 64 -4.25 -7.05 5.99
CA VAL A 64 -5.45 -6.35 6.47
C VAL A 64 -6.49 -7.34 6.96
N THR A 65 -6.94 -7.19 8.21
CA THR A 65 -7.95 -8.05 8.84
C THR A 65 -9.24 -8.08 8.02
N GLN A 66 -9.85 -9.26 7.89
CA GLN A 66 -11.15 -9.38 7.24
C GLN A 66 -12.25 -8.92 8.21
N THR A 67 -12.84 -7.74 7.98
CA THR A 67 -13.87 -7.18 8.89
C THR A 67 -15.07 -8.11 9.11
N SER A 68 -15.49 -8.87 8.09
CA SER A 68 -16.62 -9.80 8.20
C SER A 68 -16.26 -11.16 8.81
N HIS A 69 -14.98 -11.52 8.81
CA HIS A 69 -14.49 -12.82 9.28
C HIS A 69 -13.12 -12.66 9.96
N PRO A 70 -13.04 -11.94 11.09
CA PRO A 70 -11.76 -11.55 11.70
C PRO A 70 -10.89 -12.71 12.16
N GLY A 71 -11.46 -13.92 12.31
CA GLY A 71 -10.72 -15.14 12.63
C GLY A 71 -10.06 -15.84 11.42
N LEU A 72 -10.29 -15.36 10.19
CA LEU A 72 -9.63 -15.88 9.00
C LEU A 72 -8.31 -15.17 8.73
N ALA A 73 -7.49 -15.78 7.88
CA ALA A 73 -6.24 -15.19 7.42
C ALA A 73 -6.48 -13.78 6.85
N PRO A 74 -5.68 -12.77 7.23
CA PRO A 74 -5.78 -11.41 6.69
C PRO A 74 -5.69 -11.38 5.16
N HIS A 75 -6.28 -10.36 4.55
CA HIS A 75 -6.03 -10.09 3.14
C HIS A 75 -4.61 -9.59 2.94
N GLU A 76 -3.90 -10.22 2.00
CA GLU A 76 -2.60 -9.75 1.53
C GLU A 76 -2.84 -8.68 0.46
N VAL A 77 -2.18 -7.55 0.62
CA VAL A 77 -2.22 -6.39 -0.27
C VAL A 77 -0.81 -6.16 -0.80
N PHE A 78 -0.65 -6.21 -2.12
CA PHE A 78 0.61 -5.89 -2.78
C PHE A 78 0.49 -4.53 -3.46
N LEU A 79 1.39 -3.62 -3.15
CA LEU A 79 1.47 -2.29 -3.76
C LEU A 79 2.83 -2.14 -4.43
N LYS A 80 2.85 -1.97 -5.75
CA LYS A 80 4.02 -1.50 -6.48
C LYS A 80 3.76 -0.08 -6.96
N LEU A 81 4.50 0.85 -6.37
CA LEU A 81 4.30 2.30 -6.48
C LEU A 81 5.46 2.92 -7.25
N GLN A 82 5.12 3.91 -8.06
CA GLN A 82 6.05 4.73 -8.85
C GLN A 82 5.56 6.17 -8.86
N GLN A 83 6.41 7.14 -9.21
CA GLN A 83 6.03 8.56 -9.22
C GLN A 83 4.80 8.84 -10.10
N ASP A 84 4.62 8.05 -11.16
CA ASP A 84 3.46 8.13 -12.04
C ASP A 84 2.40 7.09 -11.62
N ILE A 85 1.24 7.59 -11.18
CA ILE A 85 0.10 6.79 -10.70
C ILE A 85 -0.38 5.81 -11.77
N SER A 86 -0.28 6.17 -13.06
CA SER A 86 -0.70 5.29 -14.16
C SER A 86 0.12 3.99 -14.22
N LYS A 87 1.29 3.97 -13.56
CA LYS A 87 2.16 2.79 -13.49
C LYS A 87 1.99 1.98 -12.20
N TRP A 88 1.11 2.42 -11.30
CA TRP A 88 0.85 1.69 -10.06
C TRP A 88 0.27 0.30 -10.37
N THR A 89 0.87 -0.72 -9.76
CA THR A 89 0.36 -2.09 -9.84
C THR A 89 -0.06 -2.55 -8.46
N LEU A 90 -1.37 -2.48 -8.19
CA LEU A 90 -1.93 -2.79 -6.89
C LEU A 90 -2.79 -4.05 -6.94
N LYS A 91 -2.61 -4.94 -5.99
CA LYS A 91 -3.33 -6.22 -5.91
C LYS A 91 -3.77 -6.48 -4.48
N CYS A 92 -4.91 -7.13 -4.32
CA CYS A 92 -5.39 -7.59 -3.03
C CYS A 92 -5.95 -9.00 -3.18
N SER A 93 -5.71 -9.87 -2.20
CA SER A 93 -6.25 -11.23 -2.19
C SER A 93 -7.76 -11.31 -1.94
N CYS A 94 -8.43 -10.18 -1.72
CA CYS A 94 -9.87 -10.15 -1.48
C CYS A 94 -10.67 -10.50 -2.76
N LYS A 95 -11.81 -11.16 -2.56
CA LYS A 95 -12.71 -11.62 -3.65
C LYS A 95 -13.45 -10.49 -4.38
N ALA A 96 -13.29 -9.23 -3.97
CA ALA A 96 -14.09 -8.11 -4.49
C ALA A 96 -13.88 -7.83 -5.99
N GLY A 97 -12.89 -8.45 -6.64
CA GLY A 97 -12.79 -8.52 -8.10
C GLY A 97 -12.51 -7.19 -8.79
N THR A 98 -12.18 -6.14 -8.04
CA THR A 98 -11.84 -4.82 -8.58
C THR A 98 -10.41 -4.44 -8.20
N ALA A 99 -9.75 -3.72 -9.09
CA ALA A 99 -8.42 -3.17 -8.83
C ALA A 99 -8.42 -2.04 -7.79
N LYS A 100 -9.56 -1.70 -7.16
CA LYS A 100 -9.80 -0.54 -6.28
C LYS A 100 -10.60 -0.93 -5.02
N CYS A 101 -10.12 -1.92 -4.28
CA CYS A 101 -10.80 -2.38 -3.07
C CYS A 101 -10.44 -1.52 -1.83
N LYS A 102 -11.30 -1.54 -0.83
CA LYS A 102 -11.08 -0.84 0.46
C LYS A 102 -9.78 -1.20 1.16
N HIS A 103 -9.29 -2.43 1.03
CA HIS A 103 -8.04 -2.86 1.67
C HIS A 103 -6.81 -2.21 1.02
N ILE A 104 -6.81 -2.06 -0.31
CA ILE A 104 -5.75 -1.31 -1.01
C ILE A 104 -5.74 0.13 -0.54
N VAL A 105 -6.91 0.79 -0.53
CA VAL A 105 -7.02 2.17 -0.09
C VAL A 105 -6.61 2.33 1.38
N ALA A 106 -6.98 1.40 2.26
CA ALA A 106 -6.55 1.43 3.66
C ALA A 106 -5.02 1.31 3.80
N CYS A 107 -4.36 0.48 2.99
CA CYS A 107 -2.90 0.40 2.97
C CYS A 107 -2.26 1.68 2.41
N LEU A 108 -2.83 2.27 1.36
CA LEU A 108 -2.36 3.55 0.81
C LEU A 108 -2.47 4.68 1.84
N LEU A 109 -3.61 4.79 2.53
CA LEU A 109 -3.79 5.76 3.63
C LEU A 109 -2.84 5.52 4.80
N HIS A 110 -2.39 4.29 5.03
CA HIS A 110 -1.46 3.97 6.10
C HIS A 110 -0.03 4.42 5.79
N ILE A 111 0.35 4.49 4.52
CA ILE A 111 1.69 4.91 4.07
C ILE A 111 1.71 6.34 3.51
N GLU A 112 0.55 6.99 3.49
CA GLU A 112 0.39 8.39 3.10
C GLU A 112 1.19 9.30 4.05
N LYS A 113 1.75 10.38 3.50
CA LYS A 113 2.59 11.35 4.23
C LYS A 113 2.13 12.78 3.98
#